data_AF-A0A642V2C6-F1
#
_entry.id   AF-A0A642V2C6-F1
#
_cell.length_a   1.000
_cell.length_b   1.000
_cell.length_c   1.000
_cell.angle_alpha   90.00
_cell.angle_beta   90.00
_cell.angle_gamma   90.00
#
_symmetry.space_group_name_H-M   'P 1'
#
loop_
_entity.id
_entity.type
_entity.pdbx_description
1 polymer ?
#
loop_
_entity_poly.entity_id
_entity_poly.type
_entity_poly.pdbx_seq_one_letter_code
_entity_poly.pdbx_strand_id
1 'polypeptide(L)'
;MEFHLLKIAEASESIRTLDFRRPGIFTNAVILKPEITSLIHDGDPQDHALFKTSTNASNSVQKHVSPQKPKTHGISVDANETKNWNVDVFCTAVERLAAMYPVPGVEEKVASYRQRWGDLNRDILHYEEIVEEQRRQLAELNISIENRDFADNNNLPLETDPIRLAQVIQDTELEIHRLEEELERKQSEVDQLEGRLGN
;
A
#
# COMPACT_ATOMS: atom_id res chain seq x y z
N MET A 1 -66.82 60.00 -19.84
CA MET A 1 -66.78 58.92 -18.82
C MET A 1 -67.23 57.60 -19.43
N GLU A 2 -68.35 57.59 -20.16
CA GLU A 2 -68.92 56.40 -20.83
C GLU A 2 -67.98 55.72 -21.85
N PHE A 3 -67.19 56.49 -22.62
CA PHE A 3 -66.17 55.94 -23.53
C PHE A 3 -65.10 55.09 -22.83
N HIS A 4 -64.70 55.47 -21.62
CA HIS A 4 -63.72 54.70 -20.85
C HIS A 4 -64.36 53.44 -20.27
N LEU A 5 -65.63 53.51 -19.85
CA LEU A 5 -66.38 52.35 -19.39
C LEU A 5 -66.57 51.33 -20.52
N LEU A 6 -66.86 51.80 -21.73
CA LEU A 6 -66.98 50.95 -22.92
C LEU A 6 -65.66 50.23 -23.22
N LYS A 7 -64.53 50.94 -23.19
CA LYS A 7 -63.20 50.35 -23.40
C LYS A 7 -62.82 49.34 -22.33
N ILE A 8 -63.18 49.60 -21.07
CA ILE A 8 -62.95 48.65 -19.97
C ILE A 8 -63.79 47.39 -20.17
N ALA A 9 -65.05 47.53 -20.59
CA ALA A 9 -65.93 46.40 -20.87
C ALA A 9 -65.41 45.55 -22.04
N GLU A 10 -64.98 46.20 -23.14
CA GLU A 10 -64.38 45.52 -24.30
C GLU A 10 -63.08 44.78 -23.93
N ALA A 11 -62.19 45.43 -23.17
CA ALA A 11 -60.97 44.81 -22.69
C ALA A 11 -61.26 43.65 -21.71
N SER A 12 -62.30 43.78 -20.87
CA SER A 12 -62.71 42.73 -19.94
C SER A 12 -63.23 41.49 -20.68
N GLU A 13 -64.02 41.67 -21.73
CA GLU A 13 -64.51 40.58 -22.58
C GLU A 13 -63.35 39.89 -23.32
N SER A 14 -62.40 40.68 -23.83
CA SER A 14 -61.18 40.19 -24.50
C SER A 14 -60.29 39.35 -23.58
N ILE A 15 -60.04 39.83 -22.35
CA ILE A 15 -59.22 39.09 -21.37
C ILE A 15 -59.92 37.79 -20.94
N ARG A 16 -61.25 37.82 -20.82
CA ARG A 16 -62.03 36.67 -20.35
C ARG A 16 -62.13 35.56 -21.39
N THR A 17 -62.04 35.89 -22.68
CA THR A 17 -62.15 34.92 -23.79
C THR A 17 -60.80 34.37 -24.26
N LEU A 18 -59.69 34.85 -23.68
CA LEU A 18 -58.38 34.25 -23.91
C LEU A 18 -58.36 32.81 -23.42
N ASP A 19 -58.08 31.88 -24.33
CA ASP A 19 -57.90 30.48 -23.99
C ASP A 19 -56.52 30.26 -23.38
N PHE A 20 -56.45 30.28 -22.06
CA PHE A 20 -55.26 29.87 -21.33
C PHE A 20 -55.25 28.35 -21.26
N ARG A 21 -54.29 27.71 -21.95
CA ARG A 21 -54.06 26.27 -21.77
C ARG A 21 -53.94 25.97 -20.28
N ARG A 22 -54.68 24.96 -19.81
CA ARG A 22 -54.56 24.48 -18.44
C ARG A 22 -53.09 24.18 -18.14
N PRO A 23 -52.56 24.55 -16.97
CA PRO A 23 -51.20 24.23 -16.59
C PRO A 23 -50.94 22.73 -16.82
N GLY A 24 -49.98 22.42 -17.68
CA GLY A 24 -49.56 21.04 -17.89
C GLY A 24 -48.86 20.52 -16.64
N ILE A 25 -48.67 19.20 -16.57
CA ILE A 25 -48.00 18.52 -15.45
C ILE A 25 -46.58 19.06 -15.14
N PHE A 26 -46.00 19.89 -16.02
CA PHE A 26 -44.69 20.51 -15.86
C PHE A 26 -44.70 22.04 -15.69
N THR A 27 -45.85 22.72 -15.83
CA THR A 27 -45.91 24.20 -15.86
C THR A 27 -45.56 24.84 -14.50
N ASN A 28 -45.82 24.13 -13.38
CA ASN A 28 -45.41 24.59 -12.05
C ASN A 28 -44.04 24.08 -11.59
N ALA A 29 -43.42 23.13 -12.30
CA ALA A 29 -42.13 22.57 -11.91
C ALA A 29 -40.94 23.44 -12.35
N VAL A 30 -41.07 24.17 -13.47
CA VAL A 30 -39.96 24.93 -14.06
C VAL A 30 -39.82 26.34 -13.50
N ILE A 31 -40.90 26.95 -12.99
CA ILE A 31 -40.90 28.38 -12.61
C ILE A 31 -40.67 28.60 -11.12
N LEU A 32 -40.99 27.63 -10.23
CA LEU A 32 -40.86 27.86 -8.79
C LEU A 32 -39.45 27.61 -8.25
N LYS A 33 -38.69 26.63 -8.76
CA LYS A 33 -37.26 26.42 -8.45
C LYS A 33 -36.59 25.54 -9.53
N PRO A 34 -36.05 26.08 -10.63
CA PRO A 34 -35.01 25.36 -11.34
C PRO A 34 -33.74 25.39 -10.47
N GLU A 35 -33.15 24.22 -10.21
CA GLU A 35 -31.79 24.14 -9.69
C GLU A 35 -30.86 24.92 -10.65
N ILE A 36 -29.98 25.78 -10.13
CA ILE A 36 -29.06 26.58 -10.96
C ILE A 36 -28.26 25.68 -11.92
N THR A 37 -28.00 24.42 -11.53
CA THR A 37 -27.34 23.38 -12.33
C THR A 37 -28.14 22.93 -13.56
N SER A 38 -29.46 23.07 -13.56
CA SER A 38 -30.28 22.85 -14.76
C SER A 38 -30.26 24.04 -15.71
N LEU A 39 -30.04 25.26 -15.19
CA LEU A 39 -29.93 26.50 -15.97
C LEU A 39 -28.54 26.66 -16.60
N ILE A 40 -27.50 26.21 -15.89
CA ILE A 40 -26.11 26.20 -16.31
C ILE A 40 -25.76 24.76 -16.64
N HIS A 41 -26.17 24.34 -17.82
CA HIS A 41 -26.17 22.97 -18.31
C HIS A 41 -24.76 22.34 -18.36
N ASP A 42 -24.29 21.70 -17.28
CA ASP A 42 -22.98 21.00 -17.25
C ASP A 42 -22.86 19.82 -16.25
N GLY A 43 -23.96 19.24 -15.72
CA GLY A 43 -23.91 18.10 -14.79
C GLY A 43 -24.71 16.87 -15.27
N ASP A 44 -24.13 15.66 -15.16
CA ASP A 44 -24.82 14.38 -15.42
C ASP A 44 -25.89 14.11 -14.33
N PRO A 45 -27.11 13.62 -14.68
CA PRO A 45 -28.15 13.21 -13.74
C PRO A 45 -27.70 12.39 -12.52
N GLN A 46 -26.64 11.57 -12.66
CA GLN A 46 -26.14 10.74 -11.56
C GLN A 46 -25.45 11.53 -10.44
N ASP A 47 -24.90 12.71 -10.74
CA ASP A 47 -24.12 13.49 -9.79
C ASP A 47 -24.98 14.26 -8.77
N HIS A 48 -26.28 14.41 -9.05
CA HIS A 48 -27.21 15.14 -8.19
C HIS A 48 -27.39 14.54 -6.79
N ALA A 49 -27.10 13.25 -6.60
CA ALA A 49 -27.19 12.59 -5.30
C ALA A 49 -26.03 12.97 -4.36
N LEU A 50 -24.87 13.32 -4.92
CA LEU A 50 -23.66 13.68 -4.17
C LEU A 50 -23.73 15.10 -3.58
N PHE A 51 -24.50 15.99 -4.21
CA PHE A 51 -24.60 17.40 -3.80
C PHE A 51 -25.70 17.68 -2.75
N LYS A 52 -26.46 16.67 -2.32
CA LYS A 52 -27.43 16.81 -1.23
C LYS A 52 -26.70 16.71 0.11
N THR A 53 -26.32 17.85 0.67
CA THR A 53 -25.82 17.90 2.04
C THR A 53 -26.97 17.59 3.01
N SER A 54 -26.75 16.63 3.91
CA SER A 54 -27.74 16.21 4.92
C SER A 54 -28.15 17.38 5.80
N THR A 55 -29.31 17.95 5.55
CA THR A 55 -30.01 18.78 6.53
C THR A 55 -30.77 17.86 7.48
N ASN A 56 -30.15 17.54 8.62
CA ASN A 56 -30.72 16.84 9.78
C ASN A 56 -32.14 17.39 10.13
N ALA A 57 -33.13 16.69 10.69
CA ALA A 57 -33.13 15.52 11.56
C ALA A 57 -34.55 14.89 11.64
N SER A 58 -34.65 13.58 11.88
CA SER A 58 -35.56 13.07 12.92
C SER A 58 -35.07 11.72 13.46
N ASN A 59 -35.01 11.66 14.78
CA ASN A 59 -34.50 10.57 15.61
C ASN A 59 -35.32 9.28 15.48
N SER A 60 -34.64 8.14 15.50
CA SER A 60 -35.10 6.99 16.30
C SER A 60 -33.91 6.29 16.95
N VAL A 61 -33.99 6.20 18.28
CA VAL A 61 -33.07 5.55 19.21
C VAL A 61 -33.50 4.09 19.39
N GLN A 62 -32.56 3.15 19.33
CA GLN A 62 -32.46 1.97 20.22
C GLN A 62 -31.11 1.26 19.98
N LYS A 63 -30.14 1.45 20.87
CA LYS A 63 -29.73 0.58 22.01
C LYS A 63 -28.83 -0.62 21.63
N HIS A 64 -27.52 -0.42 21.85
CA HIS A 64 -26.60 -1.26 22.64
C HIS A 64 -26.55 -2.79 22.42
N VAL A 65 -25.49 -3.28 21.75
CA VAL A 65 -24.74 -4.52 22.09
C VAL A 65 -23.26 -4.32 21.69
N SER A 66 -22.35 -4.55 22.64
CA SER A 66 -20.91 -4.81 22.44
C SER A 66 -20.64 -6.31 22.69
N PRO A 67 -19.50 -6.92 22.30
CA PRO A 67 -18.46 -6.48 21.37
C PRO A 67 -18.09 -7.58 20.34
N GLN A 68 -18.20 -7.28 19.04
CA GLN A 68 -17.42 -7.97 18.03
C GLN A 68 -16.92 -6.91 17.06
N LYS A 69 -15.58 -6.74 17.00
CA LYS A 69 -14.95 -5.74 16.13
C LYS A 69 -15.34 -6.00 14.67
N PRO A 70 -16.10 -5.11 14.02
CA PRO A 70 -16.31 -5.17 12.59
C PRO A 70 -15.04 -4.66 11.89
N LYS A 71 -14.54 -5.43 10.92
CA LYS A 71 -13.48 -5.02 10.00
C LYS A 71 -14.05 -3.92 9.09
N THR A 72 -13.84 -2.67 9.45
CA THR A 72 -14.13 -1.51 8.58
C THR A 72 -12.85 -1.03 7.93
N HIS A 73 -12.88 -0.98 6.60
CA HIS A 73 -12.04 -0.13 5.75
C HIS A 73 -11.95 1.28 6.35
N GLY A 74 -10.84 1.55 7.03
CA GLY A 74 -10.42 2.87 7.47
C GLY A 74 -8.97 3.00 7.07
N ILE A 75 -8.65 4.04 6.31
CA ILE A 75 -7.31 4.36 5.85
C ILE A 75 -6.54 4.90 7.06
N SER A 76 -5.95 3.98 7.84
CA SER A 76 -4.90 4.26 8.81
C SER A 76 -3.59 4.29 8.02
N VAL A 77 -2.99 5.48 7.90
CA VAL A 77 -1.70 5.64 7.22
C VAL A 77 -0.61 5.19 8.18
N ASP A 78 -0.35 3.89 8.19
CA ASP A 78 0.83 3.29 8.82
C ASP A 78 1.98 3.27 7.80
N ALA A 79 3.03 4.01 8.12
CA ALA A 79 4.13 4.42 7.24
C ALA A 79 5.17 3.31 6.94
N ASN A 80 4.74 2.07 6.68
CA ASN A 80 5.59 1.04 6.08
C ASN A 80 4.82 -0.04 5.31
N GLU A 81 3.60 0.26 4.87
CA GLU A 81 2.85 -0.61 3.98
C GLU A 81 3.29 -0.30 2.54
N THR A 82 4.28 -1.03 2.02
CA THR A 82 4.43 -1.20 0.58
C THR A 82 3.17 -1.91 0.11
N LYS A 83 2.15 -1.08 -0.11
CA LYS A 83 0.80 -1.44 -0.46
C LYS A 83 0.91 -2.41 -1.62
N ASN A 84 0.49 -3.66 -1.38
CA ASN A 84 0.49 -4.73 -2.36
C ASN A 84 -0.46 -4.36 -3.50
N TRP A 85 0.05 -3.60 -4.47
CA TRP A 85 -0.73 -3.09 -5.59
C TRP A 85 -0.90 -4.22 -6.61
N ASN A 86 -2.10 -4.79 -6.67
CA ASN A 86 -2.42 -5.81 -7.65
C ASN A 86 -2.72 -5.16 -9.01
N VAL A 87 -1.74 -5.21 -9.92
CA VAL A 87 -1.82 -4.62 -11.27
C VAL A 87 -3.00 -5.17 -12.07
N ASP A 88 -3.36 -6.44 -11.90
CA ASP A 88 -4.50 -7.04 -12.61
C ASP A 88 -5.84 -6.46 -12.17
N VAL A 89 -5.97 -6.10 -10.89
CA VAL A 89 -7.16 -5.42 -10.37
C VAL A 89 -7.28 -4.01 -10.97
N PHE A 90 -6.17 -3.29 -11.11
CA PHE A 90 -6.16 -1.97 -11.76
C PHE A 90 -6.51 -2.06 -13.24
N CYS A 91 -5.89 -2.97 -13.99
CA CYS A 91 -6.20 -3.16 -15.40
C CYS A 91 -7.68 -3.51 -15.61
N THR A 92 -8.24 -4.39 -14.76
CA THR A 92 -9.67 -4.74 -14.80
C THR A 92 -10.58 -3.55 -14.46
N ALA A 93 -10.20 -2.73 -13.49
CA ALA A 93 -10.94 -1.51 -13.15
C ALA A 93 -10.90 -0.48 -14.28
N VAL A 94 -9.74 -0.30 -14.92
CA VAL A 94 -9.57 0.61 -16.06
C VAL A 94 -10.36 0.13 -17.27
N GLU A 95 -10.41 -1.18 -17.55
CA GLU A 95 -11.26 -1.75 -18.61
C GLU A 95 -12.76 -1.46 -18.34
N ARG A 96 -13.21 -1.60 -17.09
CA ARG A 96 -14.59 -1.26 -16.71
C ARG A 96 -14.88 0.23 -16.87
N LEU A 97 -13.92 1.10 -16.55
CA LEU A 97 -14.05 2.54 -16.75
C LEU A 97 -14.04 2.91 -18.23
N ALA A 98 -13.17 2.29 -19.03
CA ALA A 98 -13.10 2.49 -20.48
C ALA A 98 -14.40 2.05 -21.19
N ALA A 99 -15.11 1.05 -20.66
CA ALA A 99 -16.42 0.64 -21.16
C ALA A 99 -17.51 1.70 -20.92
N MET A 100 -17.44 2.45 -19.82
CA MET A 100 -18.37 3.57 -19.54
C MET A 100 -17.95 4.87 -20.23
N TYR A 101 -16.64 5.04 -20.46
CA TYR A 101 -16.06 6.22 -21.11
C TYR A 101 -15.01 5.80 -22.15
N PRO A 102 -15.41 5.61 -23.42
CA PRO A 102 -14.50 5.21 -24.47
C PRO A 102 -13.47 6.31 -24.75
N VAL A 103 -12.26 6.14 -24.21
CA VAL A 103 -11.11 6.99 -24.54
C VAL A 103 -10.22 6.21 -25.50
N PRO A 104 -10.00 6.70 -26.73
CA PRO A 104 -9.16 6.01 -27.71
C PRO A 104 -7.74 5.82 -27.17
N GLY A 105 -7.22 4.60 -27.28
CA GLY A 105 -5.85 4.24 -26.88
C GLY A 105 -5.67 3.78 -25.42
N VAL A 106 -6.72 3.80 -24.58
CA VAL A 106 -6.61 3.24 -23.22
C VAL A 106 -6.46 1.72 -23.25
N GLU A 107 -7.16 1.02 -24.12
CA GLU A 107 -7.10 -0.44 -24.24
C GLU A 107 -5.70 -0.93 -24.65
N GLU A 108 -5.04 -0.24 -25.59
CA GLU A 108 -3.67 -0.55 -26.00
C GLU A 108 -2.69 -0.38 -24.83
N LYS A 109 -2.84 0.71 -24.06
CA LYS A 109 -2.02 0.94 -22.87
C LYS A 109 -2.26 -0.14 -21.82
N VAL A 110 -3.51 -0.49 -21.52
CA VAL A 110 -3.84 -1.57 -20.58
C VAL A 110 -3.23 -2.89 -21.03
N ALA A 111 -3.34 -3.24 -22.31
CA ALA A 111 -2.72 -4.44 -22.86
C ALA A 111 -1.18 -4.41 -22.72
N SER A 112 -0.54 -3.27 -22.98
CA SER A 112 0.91 -3.10 -22.83
C SER A 112 1.37 -3.27 -21.37
N TYR A 113 0.58 -2.74 -20.41
CA TYR A 113 0.87 -2.88 -18.99
C TYR A 113 0.68 -4.32 -18.52
N ARG A 114 -0.35 -5.03 -19.00
CA ARG A 114 -0.54 -6.46 -18.72
C ARG A 114 0.60 -7.31 -19.26
N GLN A 115 1.04 -7.05 -20.50
CA GLN A 115 2.17 -7.79 -21.08
C GLN A 115 3.44 -7.56 -20.27
N ARG A 116 3.79 -6.29 -20.01
CA ARG A 116 4.99 -5.93 -19.25
C ARG A 116 4.97 -6.52 -17.84
N TRP A 117 3.81 -6.50 -17.19
CA TRP A 117 3.64 -7.11 -15.88
C TRP A 117 3.82 -8.63 -15.94
N GLY A 118 3.26 -9.28 -16.96
CA GLY A 118 3.43 -10.73 -17.17
C GLY A 118 4.88 -11.12 -17.40
N ASP A 119 5.63 -10.35 -18.19
CA ASP A 119 7.05 -10.58 -18.43
C ASP A 119 7.87 -10.34 -17.16
N LEU A 120 7.63 -9.23 -16.43
CA LEU A 120 8.30 -8.96 -15.15
C LEU A 120 7.99 -10.05 -14.11
N ASN A 121 6.76 -10.54 -14.05
CA ASN A 121 6.37 -11.60 -13.12
C ASN A 121 7.06 -12.92 -13.47
N ARG A 122 7.27 -13.22 -14.75
CA ARG A 122 8.06 -14.38 -15.19
C ARG A 122 9.51 -14.26 -14.74
N ASP A 123 10.10 -13.08 -14.92
CA ASP A 123 11.48 -12.80 -14.50
C ASP A 123 11.61 -12.90 -12.97
N ILE A 124 10.65 -12.35 -12.21
CA ILE A 124 10.62 -12.46 -10.74
C ILE A 124 10.58 -13.93 -10.33
N LEU A 125 9.69 -14.74 -10.89
CA LEU A 125 9.60 -16.17 -10.57
C LEU A 125 10.91 -16.90 -10.86
N HIS A 126 11.58 -16.57 -11.97
CA HIS A 126 12.88 -17.16 -12.31
C HIS A 126 13.96 -16.80 -11.28
N TYR A 127 14.01 -15.53 -10.86
CA TYR A 127 14.97 -15.10 -9.85
C TYR A 127 14.64 -15.64 -8.45
N GLU A 128 13.36 -15.79 -8.11
CA GLU A 128 12.93 -16.40 -6.86
C GLU A 128 13.42 -17.85 -6.76
N GLU A 129 13.27 -18.64 -7.82
CA GLU A 129 13.79 -20.02 -7.90
C GLU A 129 15.32 -20.06 -7.70
N ILE A 130 16.06 -19.18 -8.39
CA ILE A 130 17.52 -19.11 -8.24
C ILE A 130 17.92 -18.73 -6.81
N VAL A 131 17.24 -17.76 -6.20
CA VAL A 131 17.51 -17.31 -4.83
C VAL A 131 17.21 -18.44 -3.84
N GLU A 132 16.15 -19.22 -4.06
CA GLU A 132 15.85 -20.38 -3.23
C GLU A 132 16.91 -21.47 -3.35
N GLU A 133 17.38 -21.77 -4.55
CA GLU A 133 18.47 -22.73 -4.76
C GLU A 133 19.77 -22.26 -4.07
N GLN A 134 20.12 -20.97 -4.21
CA GLN A 134 21.27 -20.39 -3.53
C GLN A 134 21.12 -20.44 -2.01
N ARG A 135 19.92 -20.15 -1.48
CA ARG A 135 19.63 -20.28 -0.04
C ARG A 135 19.75 -21.71 0.44
N ARG A 136 19.33 -22.69 -0.37
CA ARG A 136 19.48 -24.11 -0.05
C ARG A 136 20.94 -24.53 -0.02
N GLN A 137 21.74 -24.12 -1.00
CA GLN A 137 23.18 -24.38 -1.04
C GLN A 137 23.88 -23.76 0.16
N LEU A 138 23.53 -22.53 0.52
CA LEU A 138 24.05 -21.88 1.73
C LEU A 138 23.60 -22.61 3.01
N ALA A 139 22.36 -23.08 3.08
CA ALA A 139 21.88 -23.87 4.21
C ALA A 139 22.65 -25.20 4.32
N GLU A 140 22.91 -25.88 3.20
CA GLU A 140 23.72 -27.10 3.17
C GLU A 140 25.16 -26.83 3.61
N LEU A 141 25.79 -25.76 3.13
CA LEU A 141 27.13 -25.36 3.56
C LEU A 141 27.15 -24.96 5.04
N ASN A 142 26.15 -24.21 5.52
CA ASN A 142 26.04 -23.85 6.92
C ASN A 142 25.87 -25.11 7.80
N ILE A 143 25.03 -26.06 7.38
CA ILE A 143 24.90 -27.37 8.03
C ILE A 143 26.24 -28.14 7.98
N SER A 144 26.99 -28.07 6.87
CA SER A 144 28.30 -28.72 6.76
C SER A 144 29.35 -28.09 7.67
N ILE A 145 29.29 -26.78 7.90
CA ILE A 145 30.15 -26.02 8.81
C ILE A 145 29.76 -26.35 10.25
N GLU A 146 28.47 -26.28 10.60
CA GLU A 146 27.95 -26.67 11.91
C GLU A 146 28.33 -28.13 12.23
N ASN A 147 28.16 -29.07 11.30
CA ASN A 147 28.57 -30.47 11.49
C ASN A 147 30.11 -30.67 11.57
N ARG A 148 30.90 -29.74 11.03
CA ARG A 148 32.37 -29.75 11.15
C ARG A 148 32.82 -29.29 12.53
N ASP A 149 32.04 -28.43 13.18
CA ASP A 149 32.27 -27.97 14.56
C ASP A 149 31.77 -28.97 15.62
N PHE A 150 31.00 -30.00 15.25
CA PHE A 150 30.56 -31.08 16.15
C PHE A 150 31.39 -32.37 16.08
N ALA A 151 32.44 -32.41 15.24
CA ALA A 151 33.33 -33.57 15.14
C ALA A 151 34.56 -33.50 16.07
N ASP A 152 34.70 -32.45 16.88
CA ASP A 152 35.67 -32.42 17.97
C ASP A 152 35.01 -31.92 19.27
N ASN A 153 34.88 -32.85 20.22
CA ASN A 153 34.41 -32.71 21.60
C ASN A 153 32.90 -32.62 21.87
N ASN A 154 32.37 -33.77 22.28
CA ASN A 154 31.12 -33.93 23.00
C ASN A 154 30.90 -32.85 24.09
N ASN A 155 29.70 -32.26 24.05
CA ASN A 155 29.04 -31.32 24.96
C ASN A 155 29.34 -29.82 24.79
N LEU A 156 28.37 -29.08 24.27
CA LEU A 156 27.86 -27.86 24.94
C LEU A 156 26.49 -27.42 24.36
N PRO A 157 25.40 -27.47 25.13
CA PRO A 157 24.28 -26.55 24.95
C PRO A 157 24.62 -25.23 25.63
N LEU A 158 24.84 -24.20 24.82
CA LEU A 158 24.39 -22.81 24.99
C LEU A 158 24.07 -22.28 26.41
N GLU A 159 24.99 -22.41 27.36
CA GLU A 159 25.40 -21.39 28.33
C GLU A 159 26.87 -21.69 28.63
N THR A 160 27.79 -20.83 28.18
CA THR A 160 29.19 -21.01 28.58
C THR A 160 29.26 -20.60 30.05
N ASP A 161 29.10 -21.58 30.95
CA ASP A 161 29.27 -21.42 32.39
C ASP A 161 30.48 -20.51 32.67
N PRO A 162 30.36 -19.45 33.48
CA PRO A 162 31.44 -18.49 33.72
C PRO A 162 32.71 -19.16 34.26
N ILE A 163 32.55 -20.31 34.91
CA ILE A 163 33.64 -21.16 35.42
C ILE A 163 34.42 -21.82 34.26
N ARG A 164 33.72 -22.30 33.22
CA ARG A 164 34.35 -22.94 32.06
C ARG A 164 35.03 -21.93 31.15
N LEU A 165 34.45 -20.73 31.00
CA LEU A 165 35.09 -19.63 30.29
C LEU A 165 36.36 -19.16 31.01
N ALA A 166 36.33 -19.04 32.34
CA ALA A 166 37.51 -18.67 33.12
C ALA A 166 38.64 -19.70 33.00
N GLN A 167 38.31 -21.00 32.98
CA GLN A 167 39.30 -22.06 32.81
C GLN A 167 39.94 -22.01 31.42
N VAL A 168 39.14 -21.83 30.37
CA VAL A 168 39.64 -21.71 28.99
C VAL A 168 40.55 -20.48 28.86
N ILE A 169 40.18 -19.35 29.45
CA ILE A 169 41.02 -18.14 29.45
C ILE A 169 42.35 -18.43 30.16
N GLN A 170 42.33 -19.04 31.34
CA GLN A 170 43.54 -19.38 32.08
C GLN A 170 44.47 -20.33 31.30
N ASP A 171 43.92 -21.36 30.67
CA ASP A 171 44.70 -22.31 29.89
C ASP A 171 45.31 -21.62 28.65
N THR A 172 44.58 -20.72 28.00
CA THR A 172 45.10 -19.92 26.88
C THR A 172 46.18 -18.94 27.30
N GLU A 173 46.06 -18.31 28.47
CA GLU A 173 47.07 -17.40 29.01
C GLU A 173 48.38 -18.14 29.31
N LEU A 174 48.31 -19.37 29.84
CA LEU A 174 49.49 -20.20 30.10
C LEU A 174 50.20 -20.61 28.79
N GLU A 175 49.44 -20.96 27.76
CA GLU A 175 50.03 -21.32 26.47
C GLU A 175 50.66 -20.11 25.78
N ILE A 176 50.04 -18.93 25.87
CA ILE A 176 50.63 -17.67 25.38
C ILE A 176 51.98 -17.41 26.09
N HIS A 177 52.03 -17.52 27.41
CA HIS A 177 53.27 -17.29 28.17
C HIS A 177 54.39 -18.27 27.76
N ARG A 178 54.05 -19.53 27.50
CA ARG A 178 55.01 -20.53 27.02
C ARG A 178 55.55 -20.15 25.64
N LEU A 179 54.66 -19.76 24.73
CA LEU A 179 55.03 -19.36 23.38
C LEU A 179 55.88 -18.09 23.40
N GLU A 180 55.61 -17.16 24.31
CA GLU A 180 56.42 -15.95 24.51
C GLU A 180 57.84 -16.27 25.01
N GLU A 181 58.00 -17.22 25.94
CA GLU A 181 59.33 -17.66 26.40
C GLU A 181 60.11 -18.37 25.29
N GLU A 182 59.43 -19.18 24.48
CA GLU A 182 60.04 -19.82 23.31
C GLU A 182 60.43 -18.80 22.25
N LEU A 183 59.58 -17.79 22.02
CA LEU A 183 59.86 -16.68 21.13
C LEU A 183 61.08 -15.89 21.62
N GLU A 184 61.16 -15.55 22.91
CA GLU A 184 62.29 -14.82 23.48
C GLU A 184 63.60 -15.59 23.36
N ARG A 185 63.57 -16.91 23.60
CA ARG A 185 64.73 -17.78 23.36
C ARG A 185 65.17 -17.75 21.90
N LYS A 186 64.21 -17.85 20.98
CA LYS A 186 64.49 -17.82 19.54
C LYS A 186 64.99 -16.45 19.10
N GLN A 187 64.44 -15.38 19.66
CA GLN A 187 64.87 -14.00 19.42
C GLN A 187 66.34 -13.81 19.85
N SER A 188 66.68 -14.25 21.06
CA SER A 188 68.05 -14.14 21.56
C SER A 188 69.04 -15.01 20.79
N GLU A 189 68.60 -16.18 20.30
CA GLU A 189 69.39 -17.02 19.39
C GLU A 189 69.65 -16.31 18.05
N VAL A 190 68.62 -15.66 17.49
CA VAL A 190 68.74 -14.86 16.27
C VAL A 190 69.66 -13.67 16.49
N ASP A 191 69.47 -12.87 17.55
CA ASP A 191 70.32 -11.72 17.87
C ASP A 191 71.79 -12.11 18.04
N GLN A 192 72.06 -13.28 18.65
CA GLN A 192 73.42 -13.82 18.78
C GLN A 192 74.02 -14.20 17.41
N LEU A 193 73.22 -14.78 16.52
CA LEU A 193 73.67 -15.11 15.16
C LEU A 193 73.89 -13.85 14.33
N GLU A 194 73.03 -12.85 14.45
CA GLU A 194 73.17 -11.55 13.80
C GLU A 194 74.42 -10.81 14.30
N GLY A 195 74.69 -10.82 15.61
CA GLY A 195 75.92 -10.25 16.17
C GLY A 195 77.20 -10.97 15.76
N ARG A 196 77.11 -12.27 15.41
CA ARG A 196 78.24 -13.06 14.86
C ARG A 196 78.43 -12.89 13.35
N LEU A 197 77.38 -12.52 12.64
CA LEU A 197 77.41 -12.19 11.20
C LEU A 197 77.77 -10.72 10.95
N GLY A 198 77.53 -9.84 11.93
CA GLY A 198 77.81 -8.40 11.88
C GLY A 198 79.19 -7.96 12.38
N ASN A 199 80.10 -8.89 12.70
CA ASN A 199 81.53 -8.62 13.00
C ASN A 199 82.45 -9.24 11.95
#